data_AF-A0A5N5K5M9-F1
#
_entry.id   AF-A0A5N5K5M9-F1
#
_cell.length_a   1.000
_cell.length_b   1.000
_cell.length_c   1.000
_cell.angle_alpha   90.00
_cell.angle_beta   90.00
_cell.angle_gamma   90.00
#
_symmetry.space_group_name_H-M   'P 1'
#
loop_
_entity.id
_entity.type
_entity.pdbx_description
1 polymer ?
#
loop_
_entity_poly.entity_id
_entity_poly.type
_entity_poly.pdbx_seq_one_letter_code
_entity_poly.pdbx_strand_id
1 'polypeptide(L)'
;MFEVAGSAPSILPRALFVGPVNGTKYNQSRGFLADINPMRSTVFQFDLGELLRTPPSNGSLEVGVCALQFRLPVCTQLPDGYPCYQFSGMEQEVLQRSGMRIEFVDGSDRPASWVAVPLVQVWPGEDTLVGTFACGVVGPRGVGGQGGMVSWLAESVNGFELSFLQASNGGYRNRVGLFIVNCR
;
A
#
# COMPACT_ATOMS: atom_id res chain seq x y z
N MET A 1 -15.66 8.73 11.66
CA MET A 1 -14.47 8.97 10.81
C MET A 1 -13.29 8.49 11.63
N PHE A 2 -12.61 7.43 11.20
CA PHE A 2 -11.51 6.83 11.96
C PHE A 2 -10.22 7.57 11.59
N GLU A 3 -9.64 8.32 12.52
CA GLU A 3 -8.32 8.93 12.32
C GLU A 3 -7.25 7.84 12.42
N VAL A 4 -6.60 7.55 11.30
CA VAL A 4 -5.51 6.58 11.24
C VAL A 4 -4.21 7.33 11.53
N ALA A 5 -3.74 7.27 12.78
CA ALA A 5 -2.45 7.83 13.14
C ALA A 5 -1.32 7.11 12.38
N GLY A 6 -0.33 7.84 11.86
CA GLY A 6 0.83 7.27 11.16
C GLY A 6 1.68 6.29 12.01
N SER A 7 1.42 6.21 13.32
CA SER A 7 2.00 5.26 14.26
C SER A 7 1.21 3.95 14.43
N ALA A 8 0.06 3.79 13.77
CA ALA A 8 -0.75 2.58 13.87
C ALA A 8 -0.01 1.38 13.23
N PRO A 9 -0.17 0.15 13.77
CA PRO A 9 0.45 -1.04 13.21
C PRO A 9 0.08 -1.20 11.74
N SER A 10 1.10 -1.26 10.88
CA SER A 10 0.92 -1.35 9.44
C SER A 10 1.57 -2.60 8.87
N ILE A 11 0.87 -3.27 7.95
CA ILE A 11 1.39 -4.39 7.16
C ILE A 11 2.17 -3.84 5.98
N LEU A 12 3.32 -4.45 5.73
CA LEU A 12 4.15 -4.16 4.58
C LEU A 12 3.75 -5.07 3.42
N PRO A 13 3.69 -4.54 2.18
CA PRO A 13 3.51 -5.37 1.01
C PRO A 13 4.80 -6.12 0.70
N ARG A 14 4.65 -7.22 -0.01
CA ARG A 14 5.67 -7.81 -0.86
C ARG A 14 5.28 -7.48 -2.30
N ALA A 15 6.26 -7.17 -3.14
CA ALA A 15 5.97 -7.01 -4.56
C ALA A 15 5.62 -8.37 -5.16
N LEU A 16 4.53 -8.42 -5.90
CA LEU A 16 4.33 -9.52 -6.85
C LEU A 16 4.92 -9.18 -8.20
N PHE A 17 4.86 -7.92 -8.58
CA PHE A 17 5.15 -7.53 -9.95
C PHE A 17 5.63 -6.09 -10.01
N VAL A 18 6.73 -5.86 -10.74
CA VAL A 18 7.17 -4.54 -11.18
C VAL A 18 7.69 -4.71 -12.60
N GLY A 19 6.96 -4.16 -13.57
CA GLY A 19 7.33 -4.41 -14.97
C GLY A 19 6.41 -3.77 -15.99
N PRO A 20 6.70 -3.97 -17.28
CA PRO A 20 5.85 -3.48 -18.35
C PRO A 20 4.48 -4.13 -18.31
N VAL A 21 3.46 -3.40 -18.74
CA VAL A 21 2.03 -3.82 -18.75
C VAL A 21 1.82 -5.24 -19.34
N ASN A 22 2.76 -5.74 -20.15
CA ASN A 22 2.70 -7.04 -20.84
C ASN A 22 3.84 -8.03 -20.53
N GLY A 23 4.65 -7.87 -19.48
CA GLY A 23 5.80 -8.76 -19.25
C GLY A 23 6.03 -9.13 -17.79
N THR A 24 6.04 -10.42 -17.47
CA THR A 24 6.15 -10.98 -16.11
C THR A 24 7.58 -10.96 -15.56
N LYS A 25 7.85 -10.16 -14.52
CA LYS A 25 8.96 -10.39 -13.58
C LYS A 25 8.50 -10.18 -12.14
N TYR A 26 8.68 -11.24 -11.37
CA TYR A 26 8.23 -11.38 -10.00
C TYR A 26 9.39 -11.12 -9.03
N ASN A 27 9.16 -10.36 -7.97
CA ASN A 27 10.19 -10.01 -6.98
C ASN A 27 9.70 -10.26 -5.54
N GLN A 28 10.05 -11.41 -4.97
CA GLN A 28 9.68 -11.79 -3.59
C GLN A 28 10.35 -10.98 -2.47
N SER A 29 11.19 -10.00 -2.79
CA SER A 29 11.93 -9.25 -1.77
C SER A 29 10.99 -8.40 -0.90
N ARG A 30 11.28 -8.35 0.41
CA ARG A 30 10.60 -7.46 1.37
C ARG A 30 11.00 -5.98 1.22
N GLY A 31 11.99 -5.69 0.39
CA GLY A 31 12.33 -4.34 -0.07
C GLY A 31 12.51 -4.37 -1.58
N PHE A 32 11.77 -3.54 -2.29
CA PHE A 32 11.75 -3.53 -3.75
C PHE A 32 11.57 -2.11 -4.26
N LEU A 33 12.05 -1.85 -5.48
CA LEU A 33 11.75 -0.62 -6.19
C LEU A 33 10.33 -0.73 -6.75
N ALA A 34 9.42 0.10 -6.27
CA ALA A 34 8.12 0.32 -6.88
C ALA A 34 8.29 1.37 -7.99
N ASP A 35 7.72 1.10 -9.15
CA ASP A 35 7.80 1.96 -10.32
C ASP A 35 6.42 2.01 -10.97
N ILE A 36 5.84 3.20 -11.00
CA ILE A 36 4.49 3.48 -11.47
C ILE A 36 4.60 4.63 -12.46
N ASN A 37 4.56 4.30 -13.74
CA ASN A 37 4.67 5.26 -14.85
C ASN A 37 3.89 4.72 -16.07
N PRO A 38 3.74 5.47 -17.17
CA PRO A 38 2.96 5.02 -18.33
C PRO A 38 3.42 3.69 -18.93
N MET A 39 4.66 3.28 -18.68
CA MET A 39 5.24 2.03 -19.18
C MET A 39 5.25 0.92 -18.13
N ARG A 40 5.11 1.23 -16.83
CA ARG A 40 5.31 0.28 -15.73
C ARG A 40 4.25 0.40 -14.64
N SER A 41 3.80 -0.74 -14.16
CA SER A 41 2.90 -0.83 -13.00
C SER A 41 3.53 -1.68 -11.90
N THR A 42 3.03 -1.49 -10.68
CA THR A 42 3.49 -2.24 -9.51
C THR A 42 2.31 -2.94 -8.84
N VAL A 43 2.45 -4.24 -8.58
CA VAL A 43 1.49 -5.01 -7.77
C VAL A 43 2.02 -5.21 -6.36
N PHE A 44 1.28 -4.68 -5.39
CA PHE A 44 1.52 -4.80 -3.97
C PHE A 44 0.68 -5.94 -3.39
N GLN A 45 1.31 -7.02 -2.92
CA GLN A 45 0.62 -8.10 -2.21
C GLN A 45 0.85 -8.02 -0.72
N PHE A 46 -0.20 -8.20 0.04
CA PHE A 46 -0.19 -8.22 1.49
C PHE A 46 -0.66 -9.59 1.97
N ASP A 47 0.06 -10.14 2.93
CA ASP A 47 -0.35 -11.34 3.65
C ASP A 47 -1.15 -10.92 4.89
N LEU A 48 -2.48 -10.99 4.81
CA LEU A 48 -3.34 -10.64 5.94
C LEU A 48 -3.17 -11.63 7.11
N GLY A 49 -2.63 -12.82 6.86
CA GLY A 49 -2.28 -13.79 7.89
C GLY A 49 -1.16 -13.31 8.82
N GLU A 50 -0.32 -12.33 8.41
CA GLU A 50 0.68 -11.74 9.30
C GLU A 50 0.03 -10.99 10.47
N LEU A 51 -1.19 -10.48 10.32
CA LEU A 51 -1.94 -9.82 11.40
C LEU A 51 -2.38 -10.81 12.50
N LEU A 52 -2.62 -12.07 12.13
CA LEU A 52 -3.10 -13.10 13.05
C LEU A 52 -1.99 -13.65 13.96
N ARG A 53 -0.72 -13.33 13.69
CA ARG A 53 0.43 -13.82 14.47
C ARG A 53 0.57 -13.13 15.84
N THR A 54 0.01 -11.95 16.00
CA THR A 54 -0.07 -11.22 17.27
C THR A 54 -1.52 -10.85 17.52
N PRO A 55 -2.35 -11.76 18.07
CA PRO A 55 -3.73 -11.44 18.39
C PRO A 55 -3.80 -10.27 19.38
N PRO A 56 -4.83 -9.43 19.30
CA PRO A 56 -5.07 -8.40 20.32
C PRO A 56 -5.15 -9.02 21.71
N SER A 57 -4.73 -8.27 22.72
CA SER A 57 -4.70 -8.66 24.15
C SER A 57 -6.00 -9.25 24.70
N ASN A 58 -7.09 -9.06 23.97
CA ASN A 58 -8.44 -9.38 24.38
C ASN A 58 -8.82 -10.83 24.05
N GLY A 59 -7.88 -11.64 23.53
CA GLY A 59 -8.09 -13.06 23.19
C GLY A 59 -8.93 -13.27 21.92
N SER A 60 -9.35 -12.20 21.25
CA SER A 60 -9.98 -12.28 19.94
C SER A 60 -8.94 -12.71 18.90
N LEU A 61 -9.30 -13.71 18.08
CA LEU A 61 -8.52 -14.11 16.89
C LEU A 61 -8.82 -13.22 15.69
N GLU A 62 -9.60 -12.17 15.89
CA GLU A 62 -10.06 -11.25 14.84
C GLU A 62 -9.31 -9.93 14.92
N VAL A 63 -8.81 -9.47 13.77
CA VAL A 63 -8.09 -8.19 13.65
C VAL A 63 -8.81 -7.29 12.64
N GLY A 64 -9.11 -6.05 13.06
CA GLY A 64 -9.74 -5.04 12.22
C GLY A 64 -8.75 -4.37 11.28
N VAL A 65 -9.04 -4.36 9.98
CA VAL A 65 -8.20 -3.69 8.97
C VAL A 65 -9.00 -2.64 8.24
N CYS A 66 -8.53 -1.40 8.24
CA CYS A 66 -9.45 -0.28 8.01
C CYS A 66 -8.89 0.84 7.13
N ALA A 67 -7.63 0.78 6.72
CA ALA A 67 -7.12 1.70 5.71
C ALA A 67 -6.00 1.13 4.85
N LEU A 68 -5.93 1.60 3.60
CA LEU A 68 -4.75 1.57 2.75
C LEU A 68 -4.18 2.99 2.78
N GLN A 69 -2.91 3.12 3.14
CA GLN A 69 -2.24 4.40 3.26
C GLN A 69 -0.97 4.40 2.41
N PHE A 70 -0.76 5.48 1.68
CA PHE A 70 0.48 5.76 0.98
C PHE A 70 1.25 6.83 1.74
N ARG A 71 2.55 6.62 1.98
CA ARG A 71 3.39 7.50 2.79
C ARG A 71 4.58 7.96 1.97
N LEU A 72 4.79 9.28 1.89
CA LEU A 72 5.81 9.89 1.05
C LEU A 72 6.53 11.04 1.80
N PRO A 73 7.44 10.74 2.74
CA PRO A 73 8.15 11.76 3.53
C PRO A 73 9.06 12.64 2.66
N VAL A 74 9.21 13.92 2.99
CA VAL A 74 10.10 14.84 2.26
C VAL A 74 11.55 14.32 2.27
N CYS A 75 12.12 14.05 1.09
CA CYS A 75 13.46 13.45 0.99
C CYS A 75 14.56 14.28 1.68
N THR A 76 14.48 15.61 1.63
CA THR A 76 15.47 16.50 2.28
C THR A 76 15.44 16.46 3.81
N GLN A 77 14.40 15.85 4.39
CA GLN A 77 14.26 15.68 5.84
C GLN A 77 14.68 14.27 6.30
N LEU A 78 15.05 13.39 5.38
CA LEU A 78 15.48 12.03 5.69
C LEU A 78 17.00 11.98 5.92
N PRO A 79 17.48 11.17 6.87
CA PRO A 79 18.91 10.93 7.04
C PRO A 79 19.52 10.27 5.80
N ASP A 80 20.83 10.45 5.62
CA ASP A 80 21.57 9.80 4.54
C ASP A 80 21.39 8.28 4.56
N GLY A 81 21.15 7.71 3.38
CA GLY A 81 20.90 6.28 3.20
C GLY A 81 19.44 5.84 3.33
N TYR A 82 18.50 6.75 3.66
CA TYR A 82 17.08 6.43 3.62
C TYR A 82 16.52 6.39 2.18
N PRO A 83 15.52 5.51 1.92
CA PRO A 83 14.79 5.49 0.65
C PRO A 83 14.20 6.86 0.29
N CYS A 84 14.51 7.37 -0.91
CA CYS A 84 13.87 8.55 -1.48
C CYS A 84 13.04 8.14 -2.72
N TYR A 85 12.13 9.01 -3.15
CA TYR A 85 11.29 8.83 -4.32
C TYR A 85 11.67 9.79 -5.44
N GLN A 86 11.38 9.38 -6.67
CA GLN A 86 11.45 10.18 -7.88
C GLN A 86 10.03 10.39 -8.38
N PHE A 87 9.73 11.62 -8.78
CA PHE A 87 8.37 12.07 -9.07
C PHE A 87 8.39 13.07 -10.22
N SER A 88 7.49 12.92 -11.20
CA SER A 88 7.50 13.72 -12.44
C SER A 88 7.22 15.22 -12.23
N GLY A 89 6.64 15.62 -11.09
CA GLY A 89 6.51 17.02 -10.68
C GLY A 89 5.06 17.48 -10.48
N MET A 90 4.85 18.37 -9.49
CA MET A 90 3.51 18.76 -9.01
C MET A 90 2.65 19.45 -10.06
N GLU A 91 3.24 20.15 -11.02
CA GLU A 91 2.51 20.92 -12.03
C GLU A 91 1.75 20.03 -13.02
N GLN A 92 2.30 18.86 -13.37
CA GLN A 92 1.58 17.89 -14.21
C GLN A 92 0.40 17.27 -13.47
N GLU A 93 0.53 17.03 -12.16
CA GLU A 93 -0.53 16.41 -11.35
C GLU A 93 -1.76 17.28 -11.19
N VAL A 94 -1.55 18.56 -10.84
CA VAL A 94 -2.66 19.50 -10.65
C VAL A 94 -3.38 19.76 -11.97
N LEU A 95 -2.62 20.00 -13.04
CA LEU A 95 -3.17 20.47 -14.32
C LEU A 95 -3.81 19.35 -15.14
N GLN A 96 -3.26 18.13 -15.10
CA GLN A 96 -3.74 17.02 -15.92
C GLN A 96 -4.60 16.02 -15.14
N ARG A 97 -4.89 16.29 -13.85
CA ARG A 97 -5.52 15.32 -12.94
C ARG A 97 -4.79 13.98 -13.02
N SER A 98 -3.45 14.01 -12.99
CA SER A 98 -2.64 12.80 -12.98
C SER A 98 -2.56 12.24 -11.57
N GLY A 99 -2.30 10.95 -11.49
CA GLY A 99 -2.12 10.26 -10.23
C GLY A 99 -2.03 8.76 -10.43
N MET A 100 -2.18 8.06 -9.32
CA MET A 100 -2.15 6.62 -9.24
C MET A 100 -3.56 6.06 -9.17
N ARG A 101 -3.89 5.12 -10.04
CA ARG A 101 -5.07 4.28 -9.90
C ARG A 101 -4.71 3.02 -9.14
N ILE A 102 -5.47 2.70 -8.10
CA ILE A 102 -5.25 1.51 -7.26
C ILE A 102 -6.48 0.62 -7.33
N GLU A 103 -6.31 -0.58 -7.88
CA GLU A 103 -7.36 -1.57 -8.07
C GLU A 103 -6.96 -2.93 -7.48
N PHE A 104 -7.94 -3.77 -7.19
CA PHE A 104 -7.67 -5.15 -6.78
C PHE A 104 -7.24 -5.97 -7.99
N VAL A 105 -6.30 -6.88 -7.78
CA VAL A 105 -6.01 -7.93 -8.76
C VAL A 105 -7.10 -8.99 -8.71
N ASP A 106 -7.60 -9.42 -9.87
CA ASP A 106 -8.59 -10.48 -9.99
C ASP A 106 -8.13 -11.78 -9.30
N GLY A 107 -9.04 -12.42 -8.57
CA GLY A 107 -8.75 -13.64 -7.81
C GLY A 107 -8.03 -13.41 -6.47
N SER A 108 -7.86 -12.17 -6.04
CA SER A 108 -7.33 -11.83 -4.71
C SER A 108 -8.31 -12.22 -3.58
N ASP A 109 -7.79 -12.71 -2.44
CA ASP A 109 -8.55 -13.10 -1.25
C ASP A 109 -9.03 -11.88 -0.43
N ARG A 110 -9.71 -10.92 -1.08
CA ARG A 110 -10.11 -9.65 -0.45
C ARG A 110 -11.44 -9.75 0.32
N PRO A 111 -11.61 -8.93 1.37
CA PRO A 111 -12.94 -8.71 1.97
C PRO A 111 -13.92 -8.12 0.98
N ALA A 112 -15.14 -8.67 0.96
CA ALA A 112 -16.21 -8.20 0.08
C ALA A 112 -16.60 -6.74 0.33
N SER A 113 -16.36 -6.24 1.55
CA SER A 113 -16.58 -4.85 1.93
C SER A 113 -15.55 -3.88 1.39
N TRP A 114 -14.42 -4.36 0.87
CA TRP A 114 -13.39 -3.49 0.32
C TRP A 114 -13.68 -3.21 -1.15
N VAL A 115 -13.80 -1.92 -1.48
CA VAL A 115 -14.12 -1.44 -2.83
C VAL A 115 -12.88 -0.89 -3.53
N ALA A 116 -12.97 -0.73 -4.86
CA ALA A 116 -11.92 -0.09 -5.64
C ALA A 116 -11.68 1.35 -5.14
N VAL A 117 -10.44 1.80 -5.26
CA VAL A 117 -10.04 3.11 -4.75
C VAL A 117 -10.25 4.16 -5.84
N PRO A 118 -10.75 5.37 -5.50
CA PRO A 118 -10.73 6.49 -6.43
C PRO A 118 -9.30 6.83 -6.88
N LEU A 119 -9.16 7.67 -7.91
CA LEU A 119 -7.86 8.17 -8.33
C LEU A 119 -7.14 8.83 -7.15
N VAL A 120 -5.90 8.39 -6.88
CA VAL A 120 -5.07 8.90 -5.80
C VAL A 120 -4.02 9.83 -6.37
N GLN A 121 -4.11 11.11 -6.00
CA GLN A 121 -3.03 12.07 -6.26
C GLN A 121 -2.10 12.06 -5.05
N VAL A 122 -0.78 12.10 -5.27
CA VAL A 122 0.19 11.97 -4.19
C VAL A 122 1.13 13.16 -4.19
N TRP A 123 1.23 13.84 -3.05
CA TRP A 123 2.04 15.03 -2.92
C TRP A 123 3.36 14.71 -2.21
N PRO A 124 4.50 15.17 -2.75
CA PRO A 124 5.78 15.17 -2.05
C PRO A 124 5.66 15.70 -0.62
N GLY A 125 5.99 14.88 0.38
CA GLY A 125 5.97 15.30 1.78
C GLY A 125 4.66 15.07 2.54
N GLU A 126 3.63 14.55 1.89
CA GLU A 126 2.33 14.30 2.52
C GLU A 126 2.01 12.80 2.57
N ASP A 127 1.48 12.36 3.71
CA ASP A 127 0.85 11.05 3.82
C ASP A 127 -0.53 11.11 3.18
N THR A 128 -0.77 10.24 2.20
CA THR A 128 -2.04 10.17 1.48
C THR A 128 -2.84 8.95 1.93
N LEU A 129 -4.04 9.18 2.45
CA LEU A 129 -4.99 8.10 2.68
C LEU A 129 -5.53 7.64 1.32
N VAL A 130 -5.11 6.45 0.89
CA VAL A 130 -5.51 5.85 -0.38
C VAL A 130 -6.95 5.39 -0.28
N GLY A 131 -7.28 4.60 0.75
CA GLY A 131 -8.63 4.11 0.95
C GLY A 131 -8.94 3.83 2.41
N THR A 132 -10.19 4.05 2.81
CA THR A 132 -10.73 3.57 4.08
C THR A 132 -11.58 2.35 3.80
N PHE A 133 -11.36 1.30 4.59
CA PHE A 133 -12.13 0.08 4.50
C PHE A 133 -13.01 -0.06 5.74
N ALA A 134 -14.18 -0.68 5.57
CA ALA A 134 -14.86 -1.23 6.72
C ALA A 134 -13.87 -2.17 7.42
N CYS A 135 -13.73 -2.02 8.74
CA CYS A 135 -12.88 -2.88 9.54
C CYS A 135 -13.33 -4.32 9.35
N GLY A 136 -12.65 -5.00 8.42
CA GLY A 136 -12.94 -6.39 8.09
C GLY A 136 -12.36 -7.25 9.19
N VAL A 137 -13.11 -8.27 9.57
CA VAL A 137 -12.62 -9.32 10.47
C VAL A 137 -11.70 -10.23 9.67
N VAL A 138 -10.40 -10.09 9.86
CA VAL A 138 -9.41 -11.09 9.43
C VAL A 138 -9.34 -12.12 10.56
N GLY A 139 -9.57 -13.41 10.25
CA GLY A 139 -9.57 -14.50 11.22
C GLY A 139 -8.90 -15.78 10.66
N PRO A 140 -8.66 -16.80 11.49
CA PRO A 140 -8.08 -18.08 11.06
C PRO A 140 -8.89 -18.71 9.92
N ARG A 141 -8.21 -19.38 8.97
CA ARG A 141 -8.88 -20.12 7.89
C ARG A 141 -9.73 -21.26 8.49
N GLY A 142 -11.01 -21.00 8.67
CA GLY A 142 -11.97 -21.92 9.27
C GLY A 142 -12.88 -21.17 10.23
N VAL A 143 -14.18 -21.10 9.87
CA VAL A 143 -15.24 -20.27 10.44
C VAL A 143 -15.20 -18.81 9.96
N GLY A 144 -15.47 -18.58 8.67
CA GLY A 144 -15.82 -17.25 8.14
C GLY A 144 -14.71 -16.19 8.03
N GLY A 145 -13.54 -16.40 8.63
CA GLY A 145 -12.40 -15.49 8.56
C GLY A 145 -11.62 -15.56 7.24
N GLN A 146 -11.35 -14.40 6.64
CA GLN A 146 -10.47 -14.28 5.48
C GLN A 146 -9.02 -14.00 5.91
N GLY A 147 -8.23 -15.05 6.13
CA GLY A 147 -6.77 -14.97 6.36
C GLY A 147 -5.99 -15.27 5.08
N GLY A 148 -6.15 -14.44 4.05
CA GLY A 148 -5.64 -14.68 2.69
C GLY A 148 -4.64 -13.64 2.17
N MET A 149 -4.18 -13.85 0.94
CA MET A 149 -3.30 -12.91 0.24
C MET A 149 -4.14 -11.87 -0.50
N VAL A 150 -3.93 -10.59 -0.22
CA VAL A 150 -4.59 -9.48 -0.92
C VAL A 150 -3.62 -8.75 -1.83
N SER A 151 -4.00 -8.51 -3.08
CA SER A 151 -3.13 -7.89 -4.08
C SER A 151 -3.77 -6.64 -4.68
N TRP A 152 -3.00 -5.55 -4.70
CA TRP A 152 -3.37 -4.26 -5.27
C TRP A 152 -2.45 -3.91 -6.44
N LEU A 153 -3.05 -3.61 -7.58
CA LEU A 153 -2.37 -3.09 -8.75
C LEU A 153 -2.37 -1.56 -8.70
N ALA A 154 -1.18 -0.96 -8.80
CA ALA A 154 -0.99 0.48 -8.93
C ALA A 154 -0.54 0.83 -10.35
N GLU A 155 -1.30 1.70 -11.01
CA GLU A 155 -1.06 2.15 -12.38
C GLU A 155 -1.01 3.66 -12.49
N SER A 156 -0.25 4.14 -13.46
CA SER A 156 -0.20 5.54 -13.84
C SER A 156 -1.45 5.96 -14.60
N VAL A 157 -2.00 7.12 -14.23
CA VAL A 157 -3.07 7.81 -14.97
C VAL A 157 -2.56 9.18 -15.41
N ASN A 158 -2.83 9.54 -16.66
CA ASN A 158 -2.48 10.84 -17.26
C ASN A 158 -0.99 11.21 -17.12
N GLY A 159 -0.08 10.27 -17.39
CA GLY A 159 1.36 10.57 -17.42
C GLY A 159 2.01 10.68 -16.03
N PHE A 160 1.32 10.27 -14.97
CA PHE A 160 1.88 10.23 -13.61
C PHE A 160 3.12 9.34 -13.56
N GLU A 161 4.21 9.82 -12.97
CA GLU A 161 5.41 9.01 -12.72
C GLU A 161 5.83 9.10 -11.26
N LEU A 162 5.93 7.93 -10.63
CA LEU A 162 6.42 7.77 -9.28
C LEU A 162 7.28 6.51 -9.20
N SER A 163 8.51 6.67 -8.74
CA SER A 163 9.42 5.58 -8.46
C SER A 163 9.96 5.72 -7.04
N PHE A 164 9.87 4.67 -6.22
CA PHE A 164 10.33 4.72 -4.83
C PHE A 164 10.79 3.36 -4.35
N LEU A 165 11.73 3.34 -3.41
CA LEU A 165 12.14 2.12 -2.74
C LEU A 165 11.19 1.84 -1.56
N GLN A 166 10.37 0.79 -1.68
CA GLN A 166 9.48 0.33 -0.61
C GLN A 166 10.32 -0.11 0.59
N ALA A 167 10.08 0.50 1.75
CA ALA A 167 10.85 0.22 2.95
C ALA A 167 10.71 -1.25 3.43
N SER A 168 11.84 -1.94 3.66
CA SER A 168 11.91 -3.26 4.30
C SER A 168 11.87 -3.14 5.83
N ASN A 169 11.39 -4.13 6.60
CA ASN A 169 11.13 -4.11 8.07
C ASN A 169 12.02 -3.20 8.97
N GLY A 170 11.41 -2.46 9.92
CA GLY A 170 12.10 -1.64 10.96
C GLY A 170 11.60 -0.19 11.23
N GLY A 171 10.75 0.06 12.23
CA GLY A 171 10.44 1.41 12.74
C GLY A 171 9.62 2.32 11.80
N TYR A 172 8.40 2.66 12.23
CA TYR A 172 7.31 3.14 11.36
C TYR A 172 7.37 4.60 10.91
N ARG A 173 8.14 5.46 11.56
CA ARG A 173 7.88 6.90 11.52
C ARG A 173 8.18 7.57 10.17
N ASN A 174 9.05 7.01 9.34
CA ASN A 174 9.63 7.70 8.17
C ASN A 174 9.78 6.80 6.91
N ARG A 175 8.84 5.88 6.66
CA ARG A 175 8.99 4.87 5.59
C ARG A 175 8.20 5.24 4.35
N VAL A 176 8.87 5.28 3.20
CA VAL A 176 8.23 5.48 1.90
C VAL A 176 7.49 4.20 1.48
N GLY A 177 6.23 4.33 1.05
CA GLY A 177 5.52 3.29 0.31
C GLY A 177 4.05 3.11 0.63
N LEU A 178 3.50 1.97 0.21
CA LEU A 178 2.10 1.59 0.40
C LEU A 178 1.96 0.64 1.59
N PHE A 179 0.93 0.86 2.42
CA PHE A 179 0.75 0.14 3.69
C PHE A 179 -0.72 -0.15 3.95
N ILE A 180 -1.03 -1.35 4.46
CA ILE A 180 -2.33 -1.62 5.06
C ILE A 180 -2.25 -1.29 6.55
N VAL A 181 -3.17 -0.48 7.05
CA VAL A 181 -3.22 -0.03 8.44
C VAL A 181 -4.39 -0.67 9.18
N ASN A 182 -4.10 -1.14 10.39
CA ASN A 182 -5.01 -1.79 11.31
C ASN A 182 -5.79 -0.73 12.14
N CYS A 183 -7.11 -0.92 12.37
CA CYS A 183 -7.77 -0.19 13.47
C CYS A 183 -7.69 -1.00 14.74
N ARG A 184 -7.14 -0.37 15.76
CA ARG A 184 -7.34 -0.78 17.14
C ARG A 184 -8.65 -0.22 17.68
#